data_AF-A0A090TEZ9-F1
#
_entry.id   AF-A0A090TEZ9-F1
#
_cell.length_a   1.000
_cell.length_b   1.000
_cell.length_c   1.000
_cell.angle_alpha   90.00
_cell.angle_beta   90.00
_cell.angle_gamma   90.00
#
_symmetry.space_group_name_H-M   'P 1'
#
loop_
_entity.id
_entity.type
_entity.pdbx_description
1 polymer ?
#
loop_
_entity_poly.entity_id
_entity_poly.type
_entity_poly.pdbx_seq_one_letter_code
_entity_poly.pdbx_strand_id
1 'polypeptide(L)' 'MTASDIHAHKVLNLLREQPMSRTQLEQTVIEQFGANATFRTCSRDGFDLDSLLAFFVEKQKVIENDGLWSLNIERVCSH' A
#
# COMPACT_ATOMS: atom_id res chain seq x y z
N MET A 1 18.61 16.52 -4.63
CA MET A 1 18.51 15.10 -4.24
C MET A 1 17.04 14.71 -4.28
N THR A 2 16.67 13.76 -5.13
CA THR A 2 15.26 13.40 -5.42
C THR A 2 14.68 12.63 -4.24
N ALA A 3 13.86 13.28 -3.43
CA ALA A 3 13.05 12.60 -2.43
C ALA A 3 12.07 11.67 -3.16
N SER A 4 12.28 10.37 -3.02
CA SER A 4 11.36 9.35 -3.51
C SER A 4 10.05 9.47 -2.72
N ASP A 5 9.15 10.31 -3.20
CA ASP A 5 7.81 10.48 -2.64
C ASP A 5 6.98 9.25 -3.03
N ILE A 6 7.16 8.16 -2.27
CA ILE A 6 6.42 6.92 -2.49
C ILE A 6 5.04 7.14 -1.92
N HIS A 7 4.14 7.58 -2.80
CA HIS A 7 2.74 7.69 -2.44
C HIS A 7 2.18 6.31 -2.09
N ALA A 8 1.50 6.25 -0.95
CA ALA A 8 0.73 5.09 -0.48
C ALA A 8 -0.15 4.46 -1.58
N HIS A 9 -0.67 5.28 -2.50
CA HIS A 9 -1.50 4.83 -3.61
C HIS A 9 -0.77 3.92 -4.60
N LYS A 10 0.56 3.93 -4.67
CA LYS A 10 1.34 2.98 -5.50
C LYS A 10 1.16 1.54 -5.00
N VAL A 11 1.20 1.33 -3.68
CA VAL A 11 0.98 0.01 -3.06
C VAL A 11 -0.45 -0.48 -3.33
N LEU A 12 -1.41 0.44 -3.25
CA LEU A 12 -2.81 0.16 -3.60
C LEU A 12 -2.97 -0.23 -5.07
N ASN A 13 -2.23 0.40 -5.98
CA ASN A 13 -2.28 0.05 -7.39
C ASN A 13 -1.70 -1.34 -7.65
N LEU A 14 -0.62 -1.72 -6.95
CA LEU A 14 -0.08 -3.08 -7.02
C LEU A 14 -1.13 -4.12 -6.63
N LEU A 15 -1.82 -3.91 -5.51
CA LEU A 15 -2.92 -4.79 -5.06
C LEU A 15 -4.14 -4.77 -5.99
N ARG A 16 -4.33 -3.70 -6.76
CA ARG A 16 -5.38 -3.60 -7.78
C ARG A 16 -5.02 -4.43 -9.02
N GLU A 17 -3.77 -4.36 -9.45
CA GLU A 17 -3.28 -5.09 -10.62
C GLU A 17 -3.12 -6.58 -10.32
N GLN A 18 -2.64 -6.90 -9.12
CA GLN A 18 -2.44 -8.27 -8.68
C GLN A 18 -2.72 -8.40 -7.18
N PRO A 19 -3.71 -9.21 -6.76
CA PRO A 19 -3.94 -9.51 -5.35
C PRO A 19 -2.73 -10.24 -4.76
N MET A 20 -2.28 -9.83 -3.59
CA MET A 20 -1.09 -10.38 -2.94
C MET A 20 -1.36 -10.61 -1.47
N SER A 21 -0.71 -11.59 -0.86
CA SER A 21 -0.67 -11.67 0.61
C SER A 21 0.16 -10.51 1.19
N ARG A 22 -0.03 -10.21 2.48
CA ARG A 22 0.78 -9.22 3.20
C ARG A 22 2.28 -9.42 3.00
N THR A 23 2.74 -10.67 3.10
CA THR A 23 4.17 -11.02 2.94
C THR A 23 4.65 -10.78 1.52
N GLN A 24 3.88 -11.17 0.50
CA GLN A 24 4.25 -10.91 -0.90
C GLN A 24 4.29 -9.42 -1.22
N LEU A 25 3.33 -8.66 -0.69
CA LEU A 25 3.29 -7.21 -0.86
C LEU A 25 4.50 -6.56 -0.22
N GLU A 26 4.87 -7.00 0.98
CA GLU A 26 6.08 -6.55 1.68
C GLU A 26 7.34 -6.84 0.87
N GLN A 27 7.51 -8.07 0.38
CA GLN A 27 8.64 -8.41 -0.48
C GLN A 27 8.67 -7.58 -1.76
N THR A 28 7.53 -7.45 -2.44
CA THR A 28 7.40 -6.64 -3.67
C THR A 28 7.75 -5.18 -3.41
N VAL A 29 7.31 -4.64 -2.28
CA VAL A 29 7.65 -3.29 -1.86
C VAL A 29 9.16 -3.17 -1.61
N ILE A 30 9.75 -4.12 -0.89
CA ILE A 30 11.17 -4.12 -0.56
C ILE A 30 12.01 -4.22 -1.85
N GLU A 31 11.58 -5.04 -2.82
CA GLU A 31 12.26 -5.18 -4.11
C GLU A 31 12.11 -3.95 -4.99
N GLN A 32 10.93 -3.33 -5.06
CA GLN A 32 10.68 -2.17 -5.91
C GLN A 32 11.14 -0.84 -5.32
N PHE A 33 11.04 -0.68 -4.00
CA PHE A 33 11.28 0.58 -3.31
C PHE A 33 12.45 0.53 -2.30
N GLY A 34 12.86 -0.67 -1.88
CA GLY A 34 13.89 -0.89 -0.88
C GLY A 34 13.33 -1.18 0.52
N ALA A 35 14.07 -1.93 1.33
CA ALA A 35 13.66 -2.28 2.70
C ALA A 35 13.49 -1.07 3.63
N ASN A 36 14.11 0.06 3.29
CA ASN A 36 14.01 1.33 4.03
C ASN A 36 13.05 2.32 3.36
N ALA A 37 12.14 1.84 2.50
CA ALA A 37 11.15 2.68 1.85
C ALA A 37 10.15 3.23 2.85
N THR A 38 10.10 4.56 2.96
CA THR A 38 9.06 5.26 3.72
C THR A 38 7.95 5.73 2.80
N PHE A 39 6.71 5.51 3.22
CA PHE A 39 5.53 5.88 2.48
C PHE A 39 4.98 7.21 2.95
N ARG A 40 4.36 7.94 2.02
CA ARG A 40 3.68 9.20 2.32
C ARG A 40 2.25 9.11 1.84
N THR A 41 1.34 9.48 2.72
CA THR A 41 -0.05 9.75 2.37
C THR A 41 -0.18 11.24 2.01
N CYS A 42 -1.15 11.61 1.17
CA CYS A 42 -1.31 12.99 0.70
C CYS A 42 -1.45 14.05 1.82
N SER A 43 -1.69 13.63 3.07
CA SER A 43 -1.84 14.52 4.22
C SER A 43 -0.78 14.28 5.30
N ARG A 44 0.04 13.23 5.19
CA ARG A 44 0.97 12.84 6.26
C ARG A 44 2.11 11.98 5.72
N ASP A 45 3.32 12.42 6.00
CA ASP A 45 4.56 11.77 5.64
C ASP A 45 5.06 10.80 6.73
N GLY A 46 5.95 9.87 6.35
CA GLY A 46 6.69 9.03 7.30
C GLY A 46 5.93 7.81 7.81
N PHE A 47 5.18 7.15 6.94
CA PHE A 47 4.61 5.84 7.25
C PHE A 47 5.61 4.73 6.93
N ASP A 48 5.88 3.89 7.91
CA ASP A 48 6.47 2.57 7.68
C ASP A 48 5.46 1.69 6.93
N LEU A 49 5.97 0.66 6.26
CA LEU A 49 5.13 -0.30 5.55
C LEU A 49 4.06 -0.90 6.47
N ASP A 50 4.42 -1.29 7.70
CA ASP A 50 3.46 -1.88 8.64
C ASP A 50 2.32 -0.92 9.01
N SER A 51 2.67 0.32 9.37
CA SER A 51 1.71 1.39 9.67
C SER A 51 0.85 1.73 8.45
N LEU A 52 1.42 1.69 7.25
CA LEU A 52 0.70 1.92 6.01
C LEU A 52 -0.34 0.83 5.74
N LEU A 53 0.05 -0.43 5.92
CA LEU A 53 -0.81 -1.59 5.72
C LEU A 53 -1.97 -1.58 6.72
N ALA A 54 -1.69 -1.33 7.99
CA ALA A 54 -2.70 -1.16 9.02
C ALA A 54 -3.68 -0.03 8.67
N PHE A 55 -3.18 1.11 8.18
CA PHE A 55 -4.00 2.23 7.75
C PHE A 55 -4.93 1.87 6.58
N PHE A 56 -4.48 1.05 5.63
CA PHE A 56 -5.31 0.61 4.52
C PHE A 56 -6.45 -0.30 4.94
N VAL A 57 -6.18 -1.22 5.88
CA VAL A 57 -7.20 -2.10 6.46
C VAL A 57 -8.20 -1.28 7.29
N GLU A 58 -7.71 -0.36 8.12
CA GLU A 58 -8.56 0.54 8.93
C GLU A 58 -9.49 1.39 8.06
N LYS A 59 -8.97 1.96 6.96
CA LYS A 59 -9.78 2.73 6.00
C LYS A 59 -10.66 1.84 5.11
N GLN A 60 -10.58 0.52 5.25
CA GLN A 60 -11.23 -0.48 4.41
C GLN A 60 -10.97 -0.24 2.90
N LYS A 61 -9.77 0.28 2.59
CA LYS A 61 -9.28 0.45 1.22
C LYS A 61 -8.77 -0.86 0.65
N VAL A 62 -8.40 -1.80 1.50
CA VAL A 62 -7.95 -3.14 1.14
C VAL A 62 -8.90 -4.13 1.79
N ILE A 63 -9.30 -5.15 1.04
CA ILE A 63 -10.10 -6.27 1.49
C ILE A 63 -9.24 -7.52 1.44
N GLU A 64 -9.32 -8.34 2.48
CA GLU A 64 -8.72 -9.67 2.48
C GLU A 64 -9.76 -10.66 1.95
N ASN A 65 -9.41 -11.39 0.91
CA ASN A 65 -10.22 -12.45 0.35
C ASN A 65 -9.35 -13.70 0.17
N ASP A 66 -9.72 -14.79 0.82
CA ASP A 66 -8.96 -16.05 0.78
C ASP A 66 -7.48 -15.91 1.21
N GLY A 67 -7.19 -14.98 2.14
CA GLY A 67 -5.82 -14.66 2.58
C GLY A 67 -5.01 -13.79 1.61
N LEU A 68 -5.61 -13.34 0.50
CA LEU A 68 -5.03 -12.37 -0.42
C LEU A 68 -5.63 -11.00 -0.20
N TRP A 69 -4.77 -9.99 -0.11
CA TRP A 69 -5.17 -8.61 -0.02
C TRP A 69 -5.46 -8.10 -1.43
N SER A 70 -6.61 -7.46 -1.58
CA SER A 70 -7.10 -6.91 -2.84
C SER A 70 -7.57 -5.48 -2.60
N LEU A 71 -7.43 -4.61 -3.59
CA LEU A 71 -7.90 -3.24 -3.44
C LEU A 71 -9.43 -3.17 -3.49
N ASN A 72 -10.04 -2.53 -2.49
CA ASN A 72 -11.45 -2.14 -2.53
C ASN A 72 -11.61 -0.88 -3.40
N ILE A 73 -11.73 -1.10 -4.70
CA ILE A 73 -11.81 -0.05 -5.71
C ILE A 73 -13.08 0.81 -5.53
N GLU A 74 -14.17 0.22 -5.03
CA GLU A 74 -15.44 0.91 -4.75
C GLU A 74 -15.30 2.00 -3.67
N ARG A 75 -14.37 1.84 -2.72
CA ARG A 75 -14.07 2.84 -1.69
C ARG A 75 -12.97 3.82 -2.06
N VAL A 76 -12.11 3.44 -3.00
CA VAL A 76 -10.96 4.26 -3.41
C VAL A 76 -11.36 5.36 -4.40
N CYS A 77 -12.41 5.14 -5.19
CA CYS A 77 -12.91 6.14 -6.12
C CYS A 77 -14.20 6.79 -5.59
N SER A 78 -14.04 7.81 -4.76
CA SER A 78 -15.03 8.90 -4.66
C SER A 78 -14.36 10.14 -5.24
N HIS A 79 -14.46 10.32 -6.56
CA HIS A 79 -14.06 11.54 -7.26
C HIS A 79 -15.32 12.19 -7.84
#